data_AF-X1QJZ0-F1
#
_entry.id   AF-X1QJZ0-F1
#
_cell.length_a   1.000
_cell.length_b   1.000
_cell.length_c   1.000
_cell.angle_alpha   90.00
_cell.angle_beta   90.00
_cell.angle_gamma   90.00
#
_symmetry.space_group_name_H-M   'P 1'
#
loop_
_entity.id
_entity.type
_entity.pdbx_description
1 polymer ?
#
loop_
_entity_poly.entity_id
_entity_poly.type
_entity_poly.pdbx_seq_one_letter_code
_entity_poly.pdbx_strand_id
1 'polypeptide(L)'
;MREEFIKYLESIGITKALRERIETIYECCKELCSNEITGIFITDYIKQDGSREYENLWFFSDKNCMEAKQFITTDDFDITPIKKRINYWTIQKQNYDFKKATEKSRLFLRVKFDAEMAGEFKAAKENCDYLKE
;
A
#
# COMPACT_ATOMS: atom_id res chain seq x y z
N MET A 1 4.83 -11.63 -10.39
CA MET A 1 5.37 -10.49 -9.59
C MET A 1 6.85 -10.67 -9.22
N ARG A 2 7.54 -9.60 -8.76
CA ARG A 2 8.89 -9.66 -8.17
C ARG A 2 8.91 -10.44 -6.83
N GLU A 3 10.01 -11.10 -6.49
CA GLU A 3 10.12 -11.97 -5.31
C GLU A 3 10.01 -11.18 -3.99
N GLU A 4 10.56 -9.98 -3.92
CA GLU A 4 10.49 -9.11 -2.76
C GLU A 4 9.05 -8.68 -2.44
N PHE A 5 8.20 -8.49 -3.45
CA PHE A 5 6.77 -8.19 -3.26
C PHE A 5 6.07 -9.38 -2.62
N ILE A 6 6.39 -10.60 -3.06
CA ILE A 6 5.83 -11.82 -2.51
C ILE A 6 6.21 -11.97 -1.03
N LYS A 7 7.49 -11.73 -0.68
CA LYS A 7 7.97 -11.78 0.70
C LYS A 7 7.28 -10.74 1.59
N TYR A 8 7.10 -9.52 1.08
CA TYR A 8 6.33 -8.48 1.77
C TYR A 8 4.90 -8.94 2.06
N LEU A 9 4.17 -9.39 1.04
CA LEU A 9 2.78 -9.84 1.18
C LEU A 9 2.65 -10.99 2.19
N GLU A 10 3.56 -11.95 2.16
CA GLU A 10 3.62 -13.03 3.15
C GLU A 10 3.85 -12.53 4.57
N SER A 11 4.78 -11.59 4.74
CA SER A 11 5.13 -11.06 6.06
C SER A 11 3.96 -10.37 6.76
N ILE A 12 3.03 -9.78 5.99
CA ILE A 12 1.85 -9.11 6.52
C ILE A 12 0.61 -10.02 6.57
N GLY A 13 0.75 -11.32 6.29
CA GLY A 13 -0.32 -12.31 6.42
C GLY A 13 -1.29 -12.39 5.24
N ILE A 14 -0.86 -12.00 4.02
CA ILE A 14 -1.67 -12.18 2.81
C ILE A 14 -1.74 -13.66 2.43
N THR A 15 -2.97 -14.17 2.31
CA THR A 15 -3.24 -15.55 1.92
C THR A 15 -2.88 -15.81 0.46
N LYS A 16 -2.74 -17.09 0.10
CA LYS A 16 -2.51 -17.48 -1.29
C LYS A 16 -3.60 -16.97 -2.24
N ALA A 17 -4.86 -17.09 -1.85
CA ALA A 17 -6.00 -16.63 -2.66
C ALA A 17 -5.96 -15.10 -2.91
N LEU A 18 -5.64 -14.32 -1.87
CA LEU A 18 -5.47 -12.87 -2.03
C LEU A 18 -4.26 -12.52 -2.89
N ARG A 19 -3.19 -13.32 -2.83
CA ARG A 19 -2.01 -13.13 -3.68
C ARG A 19 -2.31 -13.34 -5.17
N GLU A 20 -3.11 -14.35 -5.51
CA GLU A 20 -3.56 -14.59 -6.89
C GLU A 20 -4.37 -13.39 -7.41
N ARG A 21 -5.23 -12.81 -6.56
CA ARG A 21 -5.94 -11.56 -6.85
C ARG A 21 -4.99 -10.39 -7.08
N ILE A 22 -4.00 -10.21 -6.20
CA ILE A 22 -2.98 -9.15 -6.34
C ILE A 22 -2.16 -9.33 -7.62
N GLU A 23 -1.82 -10.57 -7.99
CA GLU A 23 -1.10 -10.86 -9.23
C GLU A 23 -1.91 -10.49 -10.47
N THR A 24 -3.22 -10.74 -10.44
CA THR A 24 -4.13 -10.32 -11.53
C THR A 24 -4.14 -8.80 -11.69
N ILE A 25 -4.21 -8.07 -10.57
CA ILE A 25 -4.17 -6.60 -10.57
C ILE A 25 -2.80 -6.10 -11.03
N TYR A 26 -1.71 -6.73 -10.57
CA TYR A 26 -0.35 -6.38 -10.97
C TYR A 26 -0.15 -6.47 -12.49
N GLU A 27 -0.64 -7.53 -13.13
CA GLU A 27 -0.58 -7.67 -14.59
C GLU A 27 -1.47 -6.63 -15.30
N CYS A 28 -2.66 -6.35 -14.77
CA CYS A 28 -3.52 -5.26 -15.29
C CYS A 28 -2.82 -3.90 -15.23
N CYS A 29 -2.19 -3.55 -14.09
CA CYS A 29 -1.44 -2.30 -13.94
C CYS A 29 -0.25 -2.23 -14.90
N LYS A 30 0.45 -3.34 -15.17
CA LYS A 30 1.53 -3.39 -16.18
C LYS A 30 1.03 -3.17 -17.60
N GLU A 31 -0.15 -3.67 -17.94
CA GLU A 31 -0.76 -3.44 -19.25
C GLU A 31 -1.20 -1.98 -19.41
N LEU A 32 -1.80 -1.38 -18.37
CA LEU A 32 -2.24 0.01 -18.38
C LEU A 32 -1.07 1.00 -18.32
N CYS A 33 -0.03 0.67 -17.57
CA CYS A 33 1.16 1.48 -17.36
C CYS A 33 2.39 0.69 -17.78
N SER A 34 2.96 1.00 -18.95
CA SER A 34 4.17 0.33 -19.47
C SER A 34 5.46 0.65 -18.70
N ASN A 35 5.37 1.13 -17.46
CA ASN A 35 6.52 1.44 -16.61
C ASN A 35 6.77 0.29 -15.63
N GLU A 36 8.04 0.07 -15.28
CA GLU A 36 8.40 -0.97 -14.33
C GLU A 36 7.82 -0.64 -12.94
N ILE A 37 7.06 -1.60 -12.38
CA ILE A 37 6.58 -1.50 -11.01
C ILE A 37 7.73 -1.84 -10.07
N THR A 38 8.18 -0.84 -9.31
CA THR A 38 9.30 -0.90 -8.39
C THR A 38 8.89 -0.96 -6.93
N GLY A 39 7.61 -0.70 -6.62
CA GLY A 39 7.08 -0.75 -5.26
C GLY A 39 5.66 -1.28 -5.19
N ILE A 40 5.32 -1.85 -4.05
CA ILE A 40 3.99 -2.33 -3.68
C ILE A 40 3.74 -1.94 -2.22
N PHE A 41 2.50 -1.58 -1.89
CA PHE A 41 2.08 -1.41 -0.51
C PHE A 41 0.59 -1.71 -0.36
N ILE A 42 0.21 -2.40 0.72
CA ILE A 42 -1.21 -2.60 1.07
C ILE A 42 -1.53 -1.72 2.26
N THR A 43 -2.58 -0.91 2.14
CA THR A 43 -3.13 -0.23 3.30
C THR A 43 -3.97 -1.21 4.12
N ASP A 44 -3.75 -1.22 5.42
CA ASP A 44 -4.47 -2.11 6.33
C ASP A 44 -4.80 -1.44 7.65
N TYR A 45 -5.84 -1.95 8.32
CA TYR A 45 -6.21 -1.52 9.66
C TYR A 45 -6.81 -2.66 10.47
N ILE A 46 -6.85 -2.50 11.79
CA ILE A 46 -7.46 -3.46 12.70
C ILE A 46 -8.86 -2.98 13.08
N LYS A 47 -9.87 -3.80 12.84
CA LYS A 47 -11.26 -3.55 13.19
C LYS A 47 -11.50 -3.68 14.70
N GLN A 48 -12.68 -3.25 15.14
CA GLN A 48 -13.09 -3.34 16.54
C GLN A 48 -13.12 -4.78 17.07
N ASP A 49 -13.42 -5.74 16.20
CA ASP A 49 -13.40 -7.18 16.52
C ASP A 49 -11.96 -7.78 16.57
N GLY A 50 -10.93 -6.97 16.33
CA GLY A 50 -9.53 -7.38 16.32
C GLY A 50 -9.07 -8.01 15.00
N SER A 51 -9.95 -8.20 14.02
CA SER A 51 -9.58 -8.70 12.70
C SER A 51 -8.85 -7.63 11.88
N ARG A 52 -7.93 -8.06 11.01
CA ARG A 52 -7.24 -7.19 10.06
C ARG A 52 -8.07 -7.06 8.79
N GLU A 53 -8.22 -5.84 8.32
CA GLU A 53 -8.79 -5.53 7.01
C GLU A 53 -7.73 -4.94 6.10
N TYR A 54 -7.57 -5.52 4.91
CA TYR A 54 -6.75 -4.96 3.84
C TYR A 54 -7.67 -4.12 2.96
N GLU A 55 -7.38 -2.84 2.85
CA GLU A 55 -8.26 -1.84 2.23
C GLU A 55 -7.85 -1.61 0.78
N ASN A 56 -6.71 -0.94 0.55
CA ASN A 56 -6.26 -0.58 -0.80
C ASN A 56 -4.90 -1.23 -1.12
N LEU A 57 -4.69 -1.53 -2.38
CA LEU A 57 -3.42 -2.00 -2.92
C LEU A 57 -2.80 -0.90 -3.76
N TRP A 58 -1.55 -0.57 -3.47
CA TRP A 58 -0.78 0.45 -4.17
C TRP A 58 0.37 -0.20 -4.93
N PHE A 59 0.56 0.26 -6.16
CA PHE A 59 1.77 0.03 -6.93
C PHE A 59 2.46 1.35 -7.23
N PHE A 60 3.78 1.29 -7.28
CA PHE A 60 4.63 2.44 -7.56
C PHE A 60 5.60 2.11 -8.68
N SER A 61 5.84 3.09 -9.54
CA SER A 61 6.90 3.10 -10.53
C SER A 61 7.67 4.42 -10.43
N ASP A 62 8.73 4.57 -11.22
CA ASP A 62 9.44 5.84 -11.36
C ASP A 62 8.55 6.99 -11.86
N LYS A 63 7.46 6.67 -12.57
CA LYS A 63 6.59 7.64 -13.24
C LYS A 63 5.16 7.66 -12.76
N ASN A 64 4.66 6.65 -12.06
CA ASN A 64 3.24 6.57 -11.69
C ASN A 64 3.02 5.98 -10.30
N CYS A 65 1.96 6.47 -9.68
CA CYS A 65 1.30 5.86 -8.54
C CYS A 65 -0.01 5.23 -9.03
N MET A 66 -0.29 4.01 -8.62
CA MET A 66 -1.48 3.25 -9.01
C MET A 66 -2.14 2.70 -7.75
N GLU A 67 -3.39 3.06 -7.51
CA GLU A 67 -4.20 2.57 -6.41
C GLU A 67 -5.29 1.67 -6.95
N ALA A 68 -5.41 0.46 -6.40
CA ALA A 68 -6.57 -0.40 -6.52
C ALA A 68 -7.37 -0.30 -5.20
N LYS A 69 -8.49 0.41 -5.25
CA LYS A 69 -9.33 0.67 -4.08
C LYS A 69 -10.16 -0.56 -3.75
N GLN A 70 -10.23 -0.90 -2.46
CA GLN A 70 -11.02 -2.04 -1.98
C GLN A 70 -10.75 -3.32 -2.80
N PHE A 71 -9.47 -3.55 -3.11
CA PHE A 71 -9.00 -4.47 -4.17
C PHE A 71 -9.48 -5.92 -4.03
N ILE A 72 -9.90 -6.30 -2.82
CA ILE A 72 -10.47 -7.62 -2.52
C ILE A 72 -11.83 -7.80 -3.21
N THR A 73 -12.64 -6.75 -3.27
CA THR A 73 -14.05 -6.83 -3.68
C THR A 73 -14.36 -6.11 -4.99
N THR A 74 -13.52 -5.17 -5.41
CA THR A 74 -13.77 -4.32 -6.59
C THR A 74 -12.54 -4.15 -7.46
N ASP A 75 -12.79 -3.85 -8.74
CA ASP A 75 -11.80 -3.38 -9.73
C ASP A 75 -12.02 -1.87 -9.93
N ASP A 76 -11.56 -1.06 -8.98
CA ASP A 76 -11.60 0.41 -9.00
C ASP A 76 -10.16 0.94 -8.91
N PHE A 77 -9.69 1.57 -9.99
CA PHE A 77 -8.30 1.95 -10.16
C PHE A 77 -8.13 3.46 -10.34
N ASP A 78 -7.28 4.07 -9.53
CA ASP A 78 -6.77 5.41 -9.74
C ASP A 78 -5.30 5.34 -10.14
N ILE A 79 -4.95 5.98 -11.26
CA ILE A 79 -3.57 6.02 -11.76
C ILE A 79 -3.18 7.46 -12.03
N THR A 80 -2.04 7.88 -11.48
CA THR A 80 -1.49 9.21 -11.75
C THR A 80 -0.03 9.18 -12.13
N PRO A 81 0.42 10.10 -13.00
CA PRO A 81 1.82 10.39 -13.15
C PRO A 81 2.42 11.07 -11.90
N ILE A 82 3.52 10.52 -11.39
CA ILE A 82 4.39 11.17 -10.40
C ILE A 82 5.35 12.08 -11.16
N LYS A 83 4.98 13.37 -11.31
CA LYS A 83 5.82 14.38 -11.99
C LYS A 83 6.82 15.10 -11.07
N LYS A 84 6.61 15.07 -9.74
CA LYS A 84 7.49 15.68 -8.71
C LYS A 84 7.45 14.91 -7.39
N ARG A 85 8.36 15.28 -6.47
CA ARG A 85 8.50 14.75 -5.10
C ARG A 85 7.27 15.08 -4.23
N ILE A 86 7.06 14.32 -3.14
CA ILE A 86 6.03 14.59 -2.13
C ILE A 86 6.15 16.04 -1.64
N ASN A 87 5.10 16.85 -1.83
CA ASN A 87 5.10 18.27 -1.44
C ASN A 87 4.80 18.47 0.03
N TYR A 88 3.95 17.60 0.57
CA TYR A 88 3.49 17.67 1.94
C TYR A 88 3.13 16.28 2.42
N TRP A 89 3.45 15.99 3.67
CA TRP A 89 3.01 14.77 4.32
C TRP A 89 2.72 15.02 5.79
N THR A 90 1.75 14.27 6.31
CA THR A 90 1.44 14.22 7.74
C THR A 90 1.45 12.79 8.21
N ILE A 91 1.96 12.58 9.40
CA ILE A 91 2.03 11.28 10.03
C ILE A 91 1.33 11.30 11.39
N GLN A 92 0.48 10.30 11.61
CA GLN A 92 -0.15 10.02 12.90
C GLN A 92 0.23 8.61 13.30
N LYS A 93 0.60 8.42 14.57
CA LYS A 93 1.04 7.12 15.08
C LYS A 93 0.39 6.80 16.41
N GLN A 94 0.18 5.51 16.65
CA GLN A 94 -0.25 4.98 17.93
C GLN A 94 0.62 3.77 18.28
N ASN A 95 1.24 3.78 19.46
CA ASN A 95 2.12 2.69 19.93
C ASN A 95 3.20 2.24 18.92
N TYR A 96 3.67 3.15 18.08
CA TYR A 96 4.78 2.92 17.16
C TYR A 96 5.89 3.91 17.47
N ASP A 97 7.13 3.42 17.54
CA ASP A 97 8.33 4.18 17.92
C ASP A 97 9.26 4.45 16.73
N PHE A 98 8.82 4.12 15.50
CA PHE A 98 9.62 4.15 14.27
C PHE A 98 10.82 3.19 14.24
N LYS A 99 10.97 2.31 15.23
CA LYS A 99 12.03 1.29 15.26
C LYS A 99 11.50 -0.07 14.86
N LYS A 100 10.55 -0.61 15.63
CA LYS A 100 10.00 -1.94 15.40
C LYS A 100 8.52 -1.99 15.74
N ALA A 101 7.73 -2.54 14.82
CA ALA A 101 6.31 -2.67 15.04
C ALA A 101 5.97 -3.74 16.08
N THR A 102 4.85 -3.52 16.76
CA THR A 102 4.22 -4.46 17.70
C THR A 102 2.76 -4.69 17.29
N GLU A 103 2.07 -5.67 17.88
CA GLU A 103 0.64 -5.92 17.66
C GLU A 103 -0.26 -4.67 17.85
N LYS A 104 0.19 -3.72 18.69
CA LYS A 104 -0.56 -2.49 19.00
C LYS A 104 -0.17 -1.29 18.12
N SER A 105 0.84 -1.44 17.27
CA SER A 105 1.35 -0.35 16.43
C SER A 105 0.36 0.00 15.33
N ARG A 106 0.09 1.29 15.16
CA ARG A 106 -0.70 1.86 14.07
C ARG A 106 0.05 3.07 13.50
N LEU A 107 0.02 3.18 12.18
CA LEU A 107 0.59 4.32 11.46
C LEU A 107 -0.41 4.77 10.40
N PHE A 108 -0.60 6.07 10.31
CA PHE A 108 -1.37 6.71 9.27
C PHE A 108 -0.53 7.81 8.65
N LEU A 109 -0.31 7.71 7.34
CA LEU A 109 0.43 8.65 6.54
C LEU A 109 -0.52 9.21 5.48
N ARG A 110 -0.65 10.54 5.44
CA ARG A 110 -1.29 11.22 4.31
C ARG A 110 -0.21 11.98 3.57
N VAL A 111 -0.09 11.73 2.27
CA VAL A 111 0.83 12.44 1.38
C VAL A 111 0.02 13.28 0.40
N LYS A 112 0.58 14.42 -0.01
CA LYS A 112 0.09 15.20 -1.14
C LYS A 112 1.17 15.26 -2.20
N PHE A 113 0.80 14.86 -3.40
CA PHE A 113 1.60 14.98 -4.60
C PHE A 113 1.30 16.31 -5.32
N ASP A 114 2.02 16.57 -6.41
CA ASP A 114 1.63 17.61 -7.36
C ASP A 114 0.23 17.31 -7.97
N ALA A 115 -0.47 18.36 -8.43
CA ALA A 115 -1.78 18.27 -9.10
C ALA A 115 -2.96 17.78 -8.21
N GLU A 116 -3.06 18.28 -6.97
CA GLU A 116 -4.16 18.03 -6.01
C GLU A 116 -4.34 16.57 -5.57
N MET A 117 -3.46 15.66 -6.00
CA MET A 117 -3.56 14.27 -5.59
C MET A 117 -3.05 14.05 -4.18
N ALA A 118 -3.79 13.26 -3.42
CA ALA A 118 -3.38 12.80 -2.11
C ALA A 118 -3.43 11.27 -2.06
N GLY A 119 -2.48 10.68 -1.33
CA GLY A 119 -2.50 9.27 -0.97
C GLY A 119 -2.71 9.13 0.53
N GLU A 120 -3.52 8.16 0.93
CA GLU A 120 -3.71 7.79 2.33
C GLU A 120 -3.21 6.38 2.57
N PHE A 121 -2.28 6.24 3.49
CA PHE A 121 -1.66 4.98 3.83
C PHE A 121 -1.91 4.67 5.30
N LYS A 122 -2.61 3.56 5.53
CA LYS A 122 -2.84 2.99 6.86
C LYS A 122 -1.99 1.75 7.00
N ALA A 123 -1.35 1.59 8.14
CA ALA A 123 -0.61 0.39 8.47
C ALA A 123 -0.92 -0.05 9.89
N ALA A 124 -1.07 -1.36 10.08
CA ALA A 124 -1.16 -1.96 11.40
C ALA A 124 -0.15 -3.08 11.61
N LYS A 125 0.30 -3.20 12.87
CA LYS A 125 1.29 -4.19 13.29
C LYS A 125 2.54 -4.10 12.41
N GLU A 126 3.12 -5.23 11.99
CA GLU A 126 4.32 -5.34 11.16
C GLU A 126 4.29 -4.50 9.88
N ASN A 127 3.11 -4.20 9.32
CA ASN A 127 3.01 -3.34 8.14
C ASN A 127 3.50 -1.90 8.41
N CYS A 128 3.52 -1.46 9.68
CA CYS A 128 4.08 -0.15 10.06
C CYS A 128 5.58 -0.06 9.76
N ASP A 129 6.32 -1.18 9.80
CA ASP A 129 7.74 -1.19 9.48
C ASP A 129 8.00 -1.01 7.98
N TYR A 130 7.03 -1.37 7.12
CA TYR A 130 7.11 -1.16 5.67
C TYR A 130 6.69 0.25 5.28
N LEU A 131 5.67 0.82 5.93
CA LEU A 131 5.18 2.17 5.59
C LEU A 131 6.19 3.29 5.93
N LYS A 132 7.13 3.05 6.86
CA LYS A 132 8.13 4.07 7.22
C LYS A 132 9.28 4.20 6.22
N GLU A 133 9.44 3.24 5.30
CA GLU A 133 10.51 3.21 4.30
C GLU A 133 10.20 4.10 3.10
#